data_AF-A0A7C7DJ00-F1
#
_entry.id   AF-A0A7C7DJ00-F1
#
_cell.length_a   1.000
_cell.length_b   1.000
_cell.length_c   1.000
_cell.angle_alpha   90.00
_cell.angle_beta   90.00
_cell.angle_gamma   90.00
#
_symmetry.space_group_name_H-M   'P 1'
#
loop_
_entity.id
_entity.type
_entity.pdbx_description
1 polymer ?
#
loop_
_entity_poly.entity_id
_entity_poly.type
_entity_poly.pdbx_seq_one_letter_code
_entity_poly.pdbx_strand_id
1 'polypeptide(L)'
;MDKVSQVRSVLLSLKSMIENSLLTGMYRGIEKQAADMYGKCIAMLKTEPGYENIEELLPALPDEPTLAQVGFAVGVFLGLLRQPGEPGRKSVLITTGARGSGGITVDVGSNYAEARRILDKIKSFQQTKEDLRTQLNESLAKLEEELNERIRRRLQEGSLDESADELEEEIDEALEQAEEDWENKLEELENEIEELENEIEELENQVESLSDKVEEIGDDLSEKLEEVRERIREKWRL
;
A
#
# COMPACT_ATOMS: atom_id res chain seq x y z
N MET A 1 -58.35 -26.27 0.60
CA MET A 1 -57.04 -26.46 1.26
C MET A 1 -56.92 -25.35 2.27
N ASP A 2 -56.67 -25.67 3.53
CA ASP A 2 -56.44 -24.65 4.57
C ASP A 2 -55.19 -23.81 4.20
N LYS A 3 -55.24 -22.49 4.39
CA LYS A 3 -54.15 -21.58 3.99
C LYS A 3 -52.85 -21.92 4.72
N VAL A 4 -52.94 -22.36 5.97
CA VAL A 4 -51.78 -22.83 6.76
C VAL A 4 -51.13 -24.05 6.10
N SER A 5 -51.95 -25.00 5.64
CA SER A 5 -51.47 -26.19 4.94
C SER A 5 -50.85 -25.86 3.57
N GLN A 6 -51.40 -24.88 2.86
CA GLN A 6 -50.85 -24.40 1.59
C GLN A 6 -49.49 -23.72 1.79
N VAL A 7 -49.38 -22.82 2.77
CA VAL A 7 -48.12 -22.13 3.10
C VAL A 7 -47.06 -23.13 3.56
N ARG A 8 -47.44 -24.11 4.37
CA ARG A 8 -46.55 -25.18 4.78
C ARG A 8 -46.01 -25.99 3.60
N SER A 9 -46.85 -26.34 2.63
CA SER A 9 -46.42 -27.05 1.43
C SER A 9 -45.39 -26.23 0.63
N VAL A 10 -45.64 -24.92 0.47
CA VAL A 10 -44.72 -24.01 -0.24
C VAL A 10 -43.39 -23.90 0.49
N LEU A 11 -43.41 -23.78 1.82
CA LEU A 11 -42.20 -23.69 2.63
C LEU A 11 -41.38 -25.00 2.60
N LEU A 12 -42.03 -26.17 2.55
CA LEU A 12 -41.33 -27.45 2.38
C LEU A 12 -40.67 -27.57 1.01
N SER A 13 -41.35 -27.15 -0.06
CA SER A 13 -40.76 -27.08 -1.40
C SER A 13 -39.58 -26.10 -1.45
N LEU A 14 -39.72 -24.94 -0.80
CA LEU A 14 -38.67 -23.93 -0.71
C LEU A 14 -37.46 -24.45 0.07
N LYS A 15 -37.68 -25.15 1.18
CA LYS A 15 -36.62 -25.81 1.95
C LYS A 15 -35.86 -26.82 1.09
N SER A 16 -36.56 -27.69 0.37
CA SER A 16 -35.92 -28.68 -0.51
C SER A 16 -35.14 -28.01 -1.65
N MET A 17 -35.68 -26.93 -2.24
CA MET A 17 -34.99 -26.15 -3.26
C MET A 17 -33.70 -25.52 -2.72
N ILE A 18 -33.75 -24.95 -1.51
CA ILE A 18 -32.59 -24.34 -0.84
C ILE A 18 -31.54 -25.40 -0.52
N GLU A 19 -31.93 -26.54 0.04
CA GLU A 19 -31.01 -27.64 0.38
C GLU A 19 -30.33 -28.22 -0.88
N ASN A 20 -31.08 -28.42 -1.96
CA ASN A 20 -30.52 -28.92 -3.23
C ASN A 20 -29.58 -27.90 -3.88
N SER A 21 -29.94 -26.61 -3.82
CA SER A 21 -29.04 -25.55 -4.28
C SER A 21 -27.77 -25.56 -3.43
N LEU A 22 -27.90 -25.69 -2.10
CA LEU A 22 -26.80 -25.76 -1.11
C LEU A 22 -25.85 -26.93 -1.33
N LEU A 23 -26.31 -28.00 -1.95
CA LEU A 23 -25.46 -29.13 -2.30
C LEU A 23 -24.78 -29.00 -3.67
N THR A 24 -25.38 -28.26 -4.61
CA THR A 24 -24.95 -28.26 -6.02
C THR A 24 -24.09 -27.05 -6.42
N GLY A 25 -23.97 -26.03 -5.57
CA GLY A 25 -23.18 -24.84 -5.91
C GLY A 25 -23.90 -23.84 -6.83
N MET A 26 -25.12 -24.16 -7.28
CA MET A 26 -25.88 -23.36 -8.24
C MET A 26 -26.80 -22.37 -7.50
N TYR A 27 -26.24 -21.29 -6.96
CA TYR A 27 -27.01 -20.32 -6.15
C TYR A 27 -27.43 -19.08 -6.91
N ARG A 28 -26.65 -18.66 -7.89
CA ARG A 28 -26.68 -17.30 -8.42
C ARG A 28 -28.06 -16.96 -9.00
N GLY A 29 -28.81 -16.13 -8.27
CA GLY A 29 -30.10 -15.58 -8.69
C GLY A 29 -31.33 -16.25 -8.07
N ILE A 30 -31.16 -17.33 -7.29
CA ILE A 30 -32.28 -18.02 -6.61
C ILE A 30 -32.58 -17.35 -5.26
N GLU A 31 -31.63 -16.62 -4.68
CA GLU A 31 -31.75 -16.02 -3.35
C GLU A 31 -32.90 -15.02 -3.27
N LYS A 32 -33.01 -14.14 -4.27
CA LYS A 32 -34.09 -13.16 -4.37
C LYS A 32 -35.45 -13.82 -4.56
N GLN A 33 -35.51 -14.85 -5.42
CA GLN A 33 -36.74 -15.60 -5.64
C GLN A 33 -37.19 -16.35 -4.37
N ALA A 34 -36.24 -16.92 -3.63
CA ALA A 34 -36.51 -17.62 -2.38
C ALA A 34 -36.98 -16.67 -1.28
N ALA A 35 -36.36 -15.48 -1.16
CA ALA A 35 -36.77 -14.43 -0.24
C ALA A 35 -38.17 -13.89 -0.58
N ASP A 36 -38.47 -13.66 -1.86
CA ASP A 36 -39.80 -13.23 -2.31
C ASP A 36 -40.88 -14.28 -1.99
N MET A 37 -40.58 -15.57 -2.20
CA MET A 37 -41.49 -16.66 -1.84
C MET A 37 -41.71 -16.76 -0.34
N TYR A 38 -40.66 -16.55 0.46
CA TYR A 38 -40.75 -16.47 1.91
C TYR A 38 -41.64 -15.32 2.37
N GLY A 39 -41.43 -14.11 1.84
CA GLY A 39 -42.26 -12.94 2.14
C GLY A 39 -43.73 -13.13 1.76
N LYS A 40 -44.01 -13.79 0.62
CA LYS A 40 -45.39 -14.15 0.21
C LYS A 40 -46.05 -15.12 1.18
N CYS A 41 -45.30 -16.08 1.73
CA CYS A 41 -45.82 -17.02 2.75
C CYS A 41 -46.22 -16.29 4.05
N ILE A 42 -45.40 -15.32 4.48
CA ILE A 42 -45.71 -14.46 5.63
C ILE A 42 -46.98 -13.65 5.38
N ALA A 43 -47.04 -12.94 4.24
CA ALA A 43 -48.18 -12.12 3.88
C ALA A 43 -49.49 -12.93 3.78
N MET A 44 -49.41 -14.16 3.29
CA MET A 44 -50.56 -15.05 3.19
C MET A 44 -51.07 -15.49 4.57
N LEU A 45 -50.17 -15.82 5.51
CA LEU A 45 -50.54 -16.23 6.86
C LEU A 45 -51.06 -15.09 7.74
N LYS A 46 -50.61 -13.86 7.53
CA LYS A 46 -51.18 -12.69 8.22
C LYS A 46 -52.68 -12.53 8.05
N THR A 47 -53.24 -13.09 6.98
CA THR A 47 -54.69 -13.04 6.70
C THR A 47 -55.47 -14.14 7.41
N GLU A 48 -54.80 -15.05 8.13
CA GLU A 48 -55.41 -16.14 8.88
C GLU A 48 -55.54 -15.80 10.37
N PRO A 49 -56.71 -16.07 10.98
CA PRO A 49 -56.92 -15.84 12.41
C PRO A 49 -55.90 -16.61 13.26
N GLY A 50 -55.21 -15.91 14.17
CA GLY A 50 -54.17 -16.47 15.05
C GLY A 50 -52.73 -16.38 14.52
N TYR A 51 -52.53 -15.80 13.33
CA TYR A 51 -51.22 -15.57 12.72
C TYR A 51 -50.96 -14.10 12.36
N GLU A 52 -51.74 -13.17 12.91
CA GLU A 52 -51.70 -11.74 12.58
C GLU A 52 -50.31 -11.11 12.85
N ASN A 53 -49.63 -11.59 13.89
CA ASN A 53 -48.31 -11.09 14.33
C ASN A 53 -47.16 -12.04 13.98
N ILE A 54 -47.32 -12.92 12.99
CA ILE A 54 -46.31 -13.94 12.66
C ILE A 54 -44.93 -13.35 12.30
N GLU A 55 -44.88 -12.11 11.81
CA GLU A 55 -43.62 -11.40 11.50
C GLU A 55 -42.76 -11.12 12.72
N GLU A 56 -43.36 -10.88 13.89
CA GLU A 56 -42.59 -10.62 15.11
C GLU A 56 -41.86 -11.88 15.61
N LEU A 57 -42.35 -13.05 15.21
CA LEU A 57 -41.81 -14.36 15.58
C LEU A 57 -40.80 -14.90 14.56
N LEU A 58 -40.69 -14.27 13.40
CA LEU A 58 -39.85 -14.73 12.30
C LEU A 58 -38.59 -13.87 12.15
N PRO A 59 -37.46 -14.47 11.74
CA PRO A 59 -36.24 -13.71 11.47
C PRO A 59 -36.44 -12.74 10.31
N ALA A 60 -36.14 -11.46 10.52
CA ALA A 60 -36.08 -10.49 9.43
C ALA A 60 -34.93 -10.82 8.47
N LEU A 61 -35.23 -10.79 7.17
CA LEU A 61 -34.22 -10.95 6.13
C LEU A 61 -33.64 -9.57 5.74
N PRO A 62 -32.32 -9.43 5.54
CA PRO A 62 -31.72 -8.21 5.01
C PRO A 62 -32.11 -7.99 3.54
N ASP A 63 -31.84 -6.79 3.00
CA ASP A 63 -32.20 -6.41 1.62
C ASP A 63 -31.61 -7.34 0.55
N GLU A 64 -30.42 -7.90 0.81
CA GLU A 64 -29.76 -8.91 -0.02
C GLU A 64 -29.51 -10.19 0.83
N PRO A 65 -30.52 -11.06 1.01
CA PRO A 65 -30.38 -12.22 1.87
C PRO A 65 -29.60 -13.33 1.16
N THR A 66 -28.66 -13.94 1.88
CA THR A 66 -28.00 -15.15 1.42
C THR A 66 -28.94 -16.35 1.50
N LEU A 67 -28.73 -17.36 0.66
CA LEU A 67 -29.56 -18.57 0.66
C LEU A 67 -29.56 -19.29 2.02
N ALA A 68 -28.46 -19.21 2.77
CA ALA A 68 -28.36 -19.75 4.13
C ALA A 68 -29.26 -18.99 5.12
N GLN A 69 -29.35 -17.67 5.01
CA GLN A 69 -30.25 -16.84 5.83
C GLN A 69 -31.72 -17.14 5.50
N VAL A 70 -32.05 -17.27 4.21
CA VAL A 70 -33.40 -17.68 3.78
C VAL A 70 -33.72 -19.09 4.28
N GLY A 71 -32.79 -20.03 4.17
CA GLY A 71 -32.94 -21.40 4.66
C GLY A 71 -33.19 -21.48 6.16
N PHE A 72 -32.47 -20.68 6.95
CA PHE A 72 -32.69 -20.55 8.38
C PHE A 72 -34.09 -19.99 8.69
N ALA A 73 -34.48 -18.90 8.03
CA ALA A 73 -35.78 -18.26 8.23
C ALA A 73 -36.95 -19.19 7.86
N VAL A 74 -36.84 -19.95 6.76
CA VAL A 74 -37.79 -21.00 6.35
C VAL A 74 -37.87 -22.13 7.38
N GLY A 75 -36.72 -22.54 7.94
CA GLY A 75 -36.66 -23.57 8.98
C GLY A 75 -37.40 -23.16 10.26
N VAL A 76 -37.20 -21.92 10.72
CA VAL A 76 -37.93 -21.36 11.86
C VAL A 76 -39.43 -21.29 11.55
N PHE A 77 -39.79 -20.84 10.35
CA PHE A 77 -41.18 -20.72 9.93
C PHE A 77 -41.91 -22.07 9.92
N LEU A 78 -41.30 -23.11 9.35
CA LEU A 78 -41.84 -24.47 9.38
C LEU A 78 -41.97 -25.01 10.81
N GLY A 79 -41.08 -24.61 11.72
CA GLY A 79 -41.14 -24.96 13.13
C GLY A 79 -42.37 -24.39 13.84
N LEU A 80 -42.75 -23.15 13.50
CA LEU A 80 -43.93 -22.47 14.06
C LEU A 80 -45.25 -23.04 13.53
N LEU A 81 -45.27 -23.55 12.30
CA LEU A 81 -46.47 -24.11 11.66
C LEU A 81 -46.72 -25.60 11.99
N ARG A 82 -46.02 -26.17 12.96
CA ARG A 82 -46.08 -27.60 13.26
C ARG A 82 -47.32 -27.92 14.11
N GLN A 83 -48.21 -28.76 13.58
CA GLN A 83 -49.43 -29.16 14.30
C GLN A 83 -49.13 -30.07 15.51
N PRO A 84 -49.92 -29.98 16.59
CA PRO A 84 -49.83 -30.89 17.73
C PRO A 84 -50.30 -32.30 17.30
N GLY A 85 -49.34 -33.19 17.04
CA GLY A 85 -49.65 -34.59 16.66
C GLY A 85 -48.66 -35.24 15.69
N GLU A 86 -47.70 -34.50 15.13
CA GLU A 86 -46.69 -35.12 14.26
C GLU A 86 -45.66 -35.94 15.02
N PRO A 87 -45.43 -37.22 14.65
CA PRO A 87 -44.46 -38.09 15.29
C PRO A 87 -43.04 -37.64 14.91
N GLY A 88 -42.51 -36.72 15.71
CA GLY A 88 -41.12 -36.31 15.65
C GLY A 88 -40.74 -35.67 16.98
N ARG A 89 -40.64 -36.54 17.99
CA ARG A 89 -39.92 -36.45 19.28
C ARG A 89 -40.16 -35.20 20.14
N LYS A 90 -40.98 -35.36 21.20
CA LYS A 90 -40.89 -34.60 22.47
C LYS A 90 -39.85 -35.21 23.44
N SER A 91 -38.86 -35.93 22.92
CA SER A 91 -37.77 -36.52 23.70
C SER A 91 -36.46 -36.43 22.91
N VAL A 92 -35.50 -35.68 23.44
CA VAL A 92 -34.12 -35.76 22.96
C VAL A 92 -33.50 -36.98 23.63
N LEU A 93 -33.52 -38.10 22.92
CA LEU A 93 -32.64 -39.23 23.24
C LEU A 93 -31.24 -38.84 22.73
N ILE A 94 -30.35 -38.39 23.62
CA ILE A 94 -28.93 -38.31 23.28
C ILE A 94 -28.38 -39.74 23.34
N THR A 95 -28.34 -40.41 22.19
CA THR A 95 -27.53 -41.61 22.04
C THR A 95 -26.11 -41.15 21.73
N THR A 96 -25.23 -41.12 22.72
CA THR A 96 -23.81 -41.26 22.45
C THR A 96 -23.59 -42.70 22.00
N GLY A 97 -22.94 -42.89 20.86
CA GLY A 97 -22.65 -44.21 20.32
C GLY A 97 -21.65 -44.95 21.20
N ALA A 98 -22.14 -45.73 22.16
CA ALA A 98 -21.44 -46.87 22.73
C ALA A 98 -22.47 -47.83 23.35
N ARG A 99 -22.37 -49.11 23.02
CA ARG A 99 -23.22 -50.21 23.50
C ARG A 99 -23.37 -50.18 25.03
N GLY A 100 -24.59 -49.99 25.54
CA GLY A 100 -24.93 -50.16 26.94
C GLY A 100 -26.30 -49.59 27.28
N SER A 101 -27.26 -50.47 27.54
CA SER A 101 -28.62 -50.13 27.98
C SER A 101 -28.61 -49.48 29.37
N GLY A 102 -28.89 -48.18 29.44
CA GLY A 102 -29.13 -47.45 30.69
C GLY A 102 -29.94 -46.20 30.39
N GLY A 103 -31.26 -46.28 30.48
CA GLY A 103 -32.13 -45.11 30.32
C GLY A 103 -32.10 -44.27 31.60
N ILE A 104 -31.66 -43.02 31.51
CA ILE A 104 -31.79 -42.05 32.59
C ILE A 104 -33.14 -41.35 32.43
N THR A 105 -34.07 -41.59 33.35
CA THR A 105 -35.27 -40.77 33.52
C THR A 105 -34.89 -39.48 34.24
N VAL A 106 -35.00 -38.32 33.59
CA VAL A 106 -34.71 -37.01 34.21
C VAL A 106 -36.00 -36.23 34.46
N ASP A 107 -36.16 -35.83 35.72
CA ASP A 107 -37.25 -35.05 36.29
C ASP A 107 -37.24 -33.59 35.77
N VAL A 108 -38.42 -33.06 35.43
CA VAL A 108 -38.60 -31.79 34.66
C VAL A 108 -38.13 -30.56 35.46
N GLY A 109 -38.09 -30.64 36.80
CA GLY A 109 -37.51 -29.59 37.65
C GLY A 109 -36.00 -29.40 37.46
N SER A 110 -35.27 -30.47 37.11
CA SER A 110 -33.82 -30.43 36.86
C SER A 110 -33.48 -29.78 35.52
N ASN A 111 -34.32 -29.98 34.49
CA ASN A 111 -34.12 -29.42 33.15
C ASN A 111 -34.28 -27.90 33.08
N TYR A 112 -35.14 -27.31 33.91
CA TYR A 112 -35.28 -25.84 33.95
C TYR A 112 -34.06 -25.18 34.59
N ALA A 113 -33.50 -25.80 35.64
CA ALA A 113 -32.26 -25.34 36.26
C ALA A 113 -31.07 -25.47 35.29
N GLU A 114 -31.02 -26.53 34.50
CA GLU A 114 -29.98 -26.74 33.48
C GLU A 114 -30.12 -25.79 32.29
N ALA A 115 -31.35 -25.58 31.78
CA ALA A 115 -31.63 -24.57 30.75
C ALA A 115 -31.28 -23.16 31.21
N ARG A 116 -31.52 -22.82 32.48
CA ARG A 116 -31.14 -21.53 33.06
C ARG A 116 -29.63 -21.36 33.17
N ARG A 117 -28.90 -22.42 33.58
CA ARG A 117 -27.43 -22.43 33.55
C ARG A 117 -26.87 -22.25 32.14
N ILE A 118 -27.50 -22.86 31.14
CA ILE A 118 -27.10 -22.69 29.73
C ILE A 118 -27.38 -21.25 29.28
N LEU A 119 -28.53 -20.68 29.63
CA LEU A 119 -28.87 -19.29 29.32
C LEU A 119 -27.88 -18.30 29.96
N ASP A 120 -27.51 -18.52 31.23
CA ASP A 120 -26.53 -17.69 31.93
C ASP A 120 -25.15 -17.80 31.27
N LYS A 121 -24.76 -19.00 30.81
CA LYS A 121 -23.54 -19.20 30.01
C LYS A 121 -23.60 -18.48 28.66
N ILE A 122 -24.73 -18.53 27.95
CA ILE A 122 -24.91 -17.82 26.68
C ILE A 122 -24.78 -16.32 26.89
N LYS A 123 -25.38 -15.78 27.95
CA LYS A 123 -25.26 -14.37 28.32
C LYS A 123 -23.81 -14.01 28.66
N SER A 124 -23.10 -14.84 29.43
CA SER A 124 -21.69 -14.59 29.72
C SER A 124 -20.84 -14.64 28.44
N PHE A 125 -21.10 -15.58 27.53
CA PHE A 125 -20.40 -15.63 26.24
C PHE A 125 -20.69 -14.42 25.36
N GLN A 126 -21.94 -13.94 25.32
CA GLN A 126 -22.30 -12.72 24.60
C GLN A 126 -21.59 -11.49 25.18
N GLN A 127 -21.50 -11.39 26.51
CA GLN A 127 -20.73 -10.33 27.16
C GLN A 127 -19.25 -10.41 26.78
N THR A 128 -18.63 -11.59 26.91
CA THR A 128 -17.22 -11.78 26.54
C THR A 128 -16.96 -11.44 25.07
N LYS A 129 -17.90 -11.78 24.17
CA LYS A 129 -17.79 -11.42 22.75
C LYS A 129 -17.76 -9.90 22.57
N GLU A 130 -18.61 -9.16 23.26
CA GLU A 130 -18.67 -7.71 23.14
C GLU A 130 -17.44 -7.04 23.79
N ASP A 131 -16.96 -7.59 24.90
CA ASP A 131 -15.71 -7.15 25.54
C ASP A 131 -14.51 -7.35 24.61
N LEU A 132 -14.40 -8.52 23.96
CA LEU A 132 -13.36 -8.80 22.97
C LEU A 132 -13.45 -7.89 21.75
N ARG A 133 -14.67 -7.60 21.29
CA ARG A 133 -14.88 -6.66 20.18
C ARG A 133 -14.40 -5.25 20.54
N THR A 134 -14.64 -4.83 21.78
CA THR A 134 -14.18 -3.53 22.30
C THR A 134 -12.65 -3.49 22.38
N GLN A 135 -12.02 -4.52 22.95
CA GLN A 135 -10.56 -4.63 23.01
C GLN A 135 -9.90 -4.64 21.63
N LEU A 136 -10.52 -5.30 20.64
CA LEU A 136 -10.05 -5.30 19.27
C LEU A 136 -10.11 -3.90 18.65
N ASN A 137 -11.22 -3.19 18.83
CA ASN A 137 -11.39 -1.83 18.33
C ASN A 137 -10.40 -0.85 18.97
N GLU A 138 -10.18 -0.96 20.28
CA GLU A 138 -9.17 -0.16 20.99
C GLU A 138 -7.75 -0.45 20.47
N SER A 139 -7.44 -1.72 20.21
CA SER A 139 -6.13 -2.11 19.68
C SER A 139 -5.91 -1.61 18.25
N LEU A 140 -6.96 -1.64 17.42
CA LEU A 140 -6.93 -1.07 16.07
C LEU A 140 -6.71 0.45 16.11
N ALA A 141 -7.44 1.17 16.97
CA ALA A 141 -7.29 2.61 17.13
C ALA A 141 -5.86 2.98 17.57
N LYS A 142 -5.27 2.23 18.51
CA LYS A 142 -3.87 2.43 18.92
C LYS A 142 -2.88 2.20 17.78
N LEU A 143 -3.07 1.13 17.00
CA LEU A 143 -2.21 0.84 15.85
C LEU A 143 -2.31 1.94 14.77
N GLU A 144 -3.52 2.43 14.50
CA GLU A 144 -3.74 3.55 13.58
C GLU A 144 -3.03 4.81 14.06
N GLU A 145 -3.12 5.13 15.35
CA GLU A 145 -2.43 6.27 15.95
C GLU A 145 -0.90 6.12 15.86
N GLU A 146 -0.35 4.96 16.23
CA GLU A 146 1.09 4.68 16.14
C GLU A 146 1.62 4.74 14.71
N LEU A 147 0.85 4.22 13.74
CA LEU A 147 1.23 4.26 12.33
C LEU A 147 1.22 5.69 11.80
N ASN A 148 0.17 6.46 12.11
CA ASN A 148 0.09 7.86 11.73
C ASN A 148 1.23 8.68 12.33
N GLU A 149 1.61 8.42 13.57
CA GLU A 149 2.72 9.11 14.22
C GLU A 149 4.08 8.70 13.62
N ARG A 150 4.25 7.44 13.23
CA ARG A 150 5.42 7.00 12.45
C ARG A 150 5.48 7.65 11.08
N ILE A 151 4.36 7.78 10.39
CA ILE A 151 4.29 8.45 9.07
C ILE A 151 4.63 9.94 9.24
N ARG A 152 4.05 10.63 10.22
CA ARG A 152 4.40 12.03 10.53
C ARG A 152 5.88 12.20 10.83
N ARG A 153 6.46 11.30 11.64
CA ARG A 153 7.89 11.35 11.97
C ARG A 153 8.77 11.17 10.73
N ARG A 154 8.43 10.24 9.82
CA ARG A 154 9.17 10.06 8.56
C ARG A 154 8.97 11.19 7.56
N LEU A 155 7.81 11.86 7.59
CA LEU A 155 7.59 13.07 6.80
C LEU A 155 8.33 14.28 7.40
N GLN A 156 8.51 14.32 8.72
CA GLN A 156 9.36 15.29 9.42
C GLN A 156 10.85 14.93 9.34
N GLU A 157 11.22 13.71 8.98
CA GLU A 157 12.57 13.35 8.49
C GLU A 157 12.91 14.03 7.14
N GLY A 158 12.19 15.09 6.77
CA GLY A 158 12.66 16.18 5.88
C GLY A 158 14.00 16.81 6.30
N SER A 159 14.61 16.36 7.41
CA SER A 159 16.05 16.49 7.67
C SER A 159 16.94 16.00 6.52
N LEU A 160 16.48 15.05 5.70
CA LEU A 160 17.24 14.65 4.50
C LEU A 160 17.13 15.67 3.36
N ASP A 161 15.99 16.35 3.22
CA ASP A 161 15.82 17.42 2.23
C ASP A 161 16.60 18.65 2.71
N GLU A 162 16.51 19.01 4.00
CA GLU A 162 17.31 20.09 4.60
C GLU A 162 18.83 19.84 4.44
N SER A 163 19.30 18.61 4.71
CA SER A 163 20.71 18.27 4.47
C SER A 163 21.08 18.20 2.98
N ALA A 164 20.12 17.95 2.08
CA ALA A 164 20.38 17.99 0.64
C ALA A 164 20.50 19.44 0.16
N ASP A 165 19.62 20.33 0.63
CA ASP A 165 19.67 21.77 0.36
C ASP A 165 20.97 22.38 0.92
N GLU A 166 21.37 22.03 2.15
CA GLU A 166 22.65 22.47 2.74
C GLU A 166 23.87 22.00 1.91
N LEU A 167 23.85 20.74 1.43
CA LEU A 167 24.92 20.22 0.58
C LEU A 167 24.93 20.86 -0.81
N GLU A 168 23.77 21.21 -1.35
CA GLU A 168 23.65 21.93 -2.62
C GLU A 168 24.25 23.33 -2.49
N GLU A 169 23.92 24.07 -1.43
CA GLU A 169 24.53 25.37 -1.11
C GLU A 169 26.06 25.26 -0.92
N GLU A 170 26.55 24.28 -0.16
CA GLU A 170 28.01 24.08 0.02
C GLU A 170 28.72 23.74 -1.30
N ILE A 171 28.10 22.96 -2.19
CA ILE A 171 28.66 22.61 -3.49
C ILE A 171 28.70 23.83 -4.40
N ASP A 172 27.64 24.62 -4.44
CA ASP A 172 27.56 25.82 -5.27
C ASP A 172 28.60 26.86 -4.83
N GLU A 173 28.73 27.14 -3.53
CA GLU A 173 29.77 28.03 -3.00
C GLU A 173 31.18 27.54 -3.32
N ALA A 174 31.44 26.23 -3.19
CA ALA A 174 32.74 25.66 -3.49
C ALA A 174 33.08 25.72 -5.00
N LEU A 175 32.08 25.57 -5.87
CA LEU A 175 32.24 25.67 -7.31
C LEU A 175 32.51 27.12 -7.73
N GLU A 176 31.74 28.09 -7.21
CA GLU A 176 31.95 29.51 -7.49
C GLU A 176 33.35 29.97 -7.06
N GLN A 177 33.79 29.60 -5.86
CA GLN A 177 35.13 29.95 -5.39
C GLN A 177 36.23 29.31 -6.25
N ALA A 178 36.05 28.04 -6.65
CA ALA A 178 37.02 27.38 -7.51
C ALA A 178 37.09 28.03 -8.89
N GLU A 179 35.96 28.42 -9.47
CA GLU A 179 35.89 29.11 -10.75
C GLU A 179 36.63 30.45 -10.68
N GLU A 180 36.37 31.27 -9.66
CA GLU A 180 37.06 32.55 -9.43
C GLU A 180 38.58 32.36 -9.25
N ASP A 181 39.02 31.35 -8.49
CA ASP A 181 40.44 31.04 -8.29
C ASP A 181 41.12 30.65 -9.61
N TRP A 182 40.45 29.88 -10.47
CA TRP A 182 40.98 29.47 -11.77
C TRP A 182 41.00 30.63 -12.77
N GLU A 183 40.00 31.51 -12.77
CA GLU A 183 39.97 32.71 -13.61
C GLU A 183 41.11 33.65 -13.25
N ASN A 184 41.31 33.94 -11.96
CA ASN A 184 42.42 34.78 -11.49
C ASN A 184 43.78 34.19 -11.91
N LYS A 185 43.94 32.87 -11.79
CA LYS A 185 45.20 32.20 -12.16
C LYS A 185 45.43 32.20 -13.68
N LEU A 186 44.37 32.13 -14.48
CA LEU A 186 44.47 32.29 -15.93
C LEU A 186 44.91 33.70 -16.28
N GLU A 187 44.33 34.72 -15.65
CA GLU A 187 44.71 36.12 -15.87
C GLU A 187 46.17 36.39 -15.48
N GLU A 188 46.66 35.82 -14.36
CA GLU A 188 48.08 35.90 -13.98
C GLU A 188 49.00 35.28 -15.05
N LEU A 189 48.65 34.09 -15.56
CA LEU A 189 49.43 33.41 -16.59
C LEU A 189 49.39 34.15 -17.94
N GLU A 190 48.26 34.74 -18.32
CA GLU A 190 48.15 35.55 -19.53
C GLU A 190 49.05 36.78 -19.47
N ASN A 191 49.10 37.47 -18.31
CA ASN A 191 50.00 38.59 -18.10
C ASN A 191 51.48 38.16 -18.15
N GLU A 192 51.85 37.02 -17.54
CA GLU A 192 53.22 36.49 -17.59
C GLU A 192 53.64 36.13 -19.02
N ILE A 193 52.72 35.58 -19.82
CA ILE A 193 52.96 35.31 -21.25
C ILE A 193 53.21 36.61 -22.01
N GLU A 194 52.39 37.65 -21.80
CA GLU A 194 52.57 38.94 -22.47
C GLU A 194 53.91 39.60 -22.08
N GLU A 195 54.32 39.51 -20.82
CA GLU A 195 55.65 39.99 -20.38
C GLU A 195 56.79 39.24 -21.08
N LEU A 196 56.70 37.92 -21.17
CA LEU A 196 57.71 37.10 -21.86
C LEU A 196 57.75 37.35 -23.37
N GLU A 197 56.61 37.57 -24.02
CA GLU A 197 56.55 37.93 -25.43
C GLU A 197 57.25 39.26 -25.71
N ASN A 198 57.05 40.26 -24.84
CA ASN A 198 57.76 41.54 -24.93
C ASN A 198 59.28 41.39 -24.73
N GLU A 199 59.71 40.55 -23.77
CA GLU A 199 61.13 40.29 -23.55
C GLU A 199 61.77 39.59 -24.75
N ILE A 200 61.06 38.65 -25.39
CA ILE A 200 61.49 37.99 -26.62
C ILE A 200 61.65 39.02 -27.74
N GLU A 201 60.68 39.91 -27.95
CA GLU A 201 60.76 40.95 -28.98
C GLU A 201 61.96 41.89 -28.75
N GLU A 202 62.24 42.27 -27.50
CA GLU A 202 63.42 43.07 -27.17
C GLU A 202 64.72 42.33 -27.50
N LEU A 203 64.82 41.04 -27.15
CA LEU A 203 65.98 40.22 -27.45
C LEU A 203 66.17 40.02 -28.96
N GLU A 204 65.11 39.82 -29.73
CA GLU A 204 65.16 39.70 -31.19
C GLU A 204 65.72 40.98 -31.82
N ASN A 205 65.24 42.16 -31.39
CA ASN A 205 65.76 43.45 -31.83
C ASN A 205 67.25 43.64 -31.47
N GLN A 206 67.67 43.19 -30.28
CA GLN A 206 69.09 43.24 -29.88
C GLN A 206 69.96 42.33 -30.76
N VAL A 207 69.48 41.13 -31.09
CA VAL A 207 70.17 40.19 -31.97
C VAL A 207 70.31 40.75 -33.38
N GLU A 208 69.26 41.37 -33.93
CA GLU A 208 69.31 42.02 -35.25
C GLU A 208 70.34 43.16 -35.26
N SER A 209 70.33 44.04 -34.25
CA SER A 209 71.32 45.12 -34.13
C SER A 209 72.76 44.61 -34.02
N LEU A 210 72.97 43.49 -33.31
CA LEU A 210 74.29 42.86 -33.22
C LEU A 210 74.70 42.23 -34.56
N SER A 211 73.77 41.62 -35.28
CA SER A 211 74.00 41.06 -36.61
C SER A 211 74.48 42.13 -37.58
N ASP A 212 73.78 43.28 -37.63
CA ASP A 212 74.16 44.42 -38.48
C ASP A 212 75.57 44.93 -38.17
N LYS A 213 75.93 45.04 -36.88
CA LYS A 213 77.27 45.45 -36.46
C LYS A 213 78.35 44.45 -36.87
N VAL A 214 78.04 43.15 -36.82
CA VAL A 214 78.97 42.10 -37.26
C VAL A 214 79.19 42.19 -38.77
N GLU A 215 78.14 42.45 -39.54
CA GLU A 215 78.23 42.66 -41.00
C GLU A 215 79.07 43.90 -41.33
N GLU A 216 78.80 45.04 -40.68
CA GLU A 216 79.59 46.28 -40.83
C GLU A 216 81.07 46.06 -40.53
N ILE A 217 81.40 45.40 -39.41
CA ILE A 217 82.79 45.06 -39.06
C ILE A 217 83.41 44.13 -40.12
N GLY A 218 82.63 43.19 -40.65
CA GLY A 218 83.05 42.27 -41.70
C GLY A 218 83.44 42.99 -42.99
N ASP A 219 82.62 43.94 -43.43
CA ASP A 219 82.86 44.79 -44.60
C ASP A 219 84.09 45.69 -44.41
N ASP A 220 84.19 46.36 -43.27
CA ASP A 220 85.34 47.18 -42.86
C ASP A 220 86.67 46.40 -42.91
N LEU A 221 86.65 45.16 -42.40
CA LEU A 221 87.80 44.26 -42.42
C LEU A 221 88.17 43.87 -43.84
N SER A 222 87.17 43.57 -44.69
CA SER A 222 87.36 43.21 -46.09
C SER A 222 88.01 44.35 -46.88
N GLU A 223 87.51 45.58 -46.71
CA GLU A 223 88.06 46.78 -47.34
C GLU A 223 89.52 47.01 -46.94
N LYS A 224 89.81 47.02 -45.63
CA LYS A 224 91.19 47.16 -45.10
C LYS A 224 92.11 46.05 -45.60
N LEU A 225 91.61 44.83 -45.75
CA LEU A 225 92.40 43.71 -46.25
C LEU A 225 92.78 43.90 -47.72
N GLU A 226 91.87 44.42 -48.55
CA GLU A 226 92.15 44.72 -49.94
C GLU A 226 93.11 45.91 -50.09
N GLU A 227 92.97 46.97 -49.28
CA GLU A 227 93.95 48.07 -49.22
C GLU A 227 95.36 47.56 -48.90
N VAL A 228 95.48 46.68 -47.90
CA VAL A 228 96.77 46.07 -47.53
C VAL A 228 97.32 45.22 -48.69
N ARG A 229 96.47 44.44 -49.36
CA ARG A 229 96.85 43.65 -50.54
C ARG A 229 97.35 44.53 -51.68
N GLU A 230 96.67 45.62 -51.99
CA GLU A 230 97.11 46.57 -53.02
C GLU A 230 98.46 47.20 -52.67
N ARG A 231 98.64 47.68 -51.43
CA ARG A 231 99.91 48.23 -50.97
C ARG A 231 101.07 47.24 -51.09
N ILE A 232 100.84 45.96 -50.79
CA ILE A 232 101.83 44.92 -51.02
C ILE A 232 102.09 44.79 -52.53
N ARG A 233 101.05 44.68 -53.36
CA ARG A 233 101.17 44.53 -54.81
C ARG A 233 101.97 45.66 -55.46
N GLU A 234 101.77 46.90 -55.03
CA GLU A 234 102.55 48.07 -55.48
C GLU A 234 104.02 47.98 -55.04
N LYS A 235 104.28 47.62 -53.78
CA LYS A 235 105.63 47.56 -53.22
C LYS A 235 106.52 46.52 -53.91
N TRP A 236 105.92 45.47 -54.47
CA TRP A 236 106.62 44.40 -55.19
C TRP A 236 106.53 44.51 -56.73
N ARG A 237 105.90 45.58 -57.26
CA ARG A 237 106.02 45.98 -58.68
C ARG A 237 107.31 46.81 -58.85
N LEU A 238 108.44 46.11 -58.91
CA LEU A 238 109.71 46.52 -59.55
C LEU A 238 109.95 45.58 -60.73
#